data_AF-A0A7K1DTP3-F1
#
_entry.id   AF-A0A7K1DTP3-F1
#
_cell.length_a   1.000
_cell.length_b   1.000
_cell.length_c   1.000
_cell.angle_alpha   90.00
_cell.angle_beta   90.00
_cell.angle_gamma   90.00
#
_symmetry.space_group_name_H-M   'P 1'
#
loop_
_entity.id
_entity.type
_entity.pdbx_description
1 polymer ?
#
loop_
_entity_poly.entity_id
_entity_poly.type
_entity_poly.pdbx_seq_one_letter_code
_entity_poly.pdbx_strand_id
1 'polypeptide(L)'
;YQKGVENKFNEAVAELVKLGAEIVEVSCPNFEYALAAYYLIAPSECSSNLARFDSMRFGLRVGDDGAKGAEEVMNLTRQAGFGREVKRRIILGTYALSSGYYDAYYGSAQRVRTLIKQDFDAAFEKCDVLVSPTAPTTAFKIGEKSNDPLAMYLNDIATIPVNMAGIGGMSLPCGLAEEDNLPVGFQIMSPAMKDDRMYLVGGALEAALLAKWGKPLLDFAPKLAGSK
;
A
#
# COMPACT_ATOMS: atom_id res chain seq x y z
N TYR A 1 -3.17 -16.09 4.56
CA TYR A 1 -3.76 -15.35 3.42
C TYR A 1 -5.05 -16.08 3.02
N GLN A 2 -5.85 -15.53 2.09
CA GLN A 2 -6.92 -16.29 1.43
C GLN A 2 -6.31 -17.48 0.66
N LYS A 3 -7.00 -18.62 0.60
CA LYS A 3 -6.41 -19.86 0.08
C LYS A 3 -6.06 -19.77 -1.41
N GLY A 4 -6.95 -19.24 -2.24
CA GLY A 4 -6.67 -19.07 -3.68
C GLY A 4 -5.54 -18.07 -3.93
N VAL A 5 -5.37 -17.06 -3.08
CA VAL A 5 -4.22 -16.14 -3.13
C VAL A 5 -2.91 -16.89 -2.88
N GLU A 6 -2.84 -17.73 -1.84
CA GLU A 6 -1.66 -18.55 -1.55
C GLU A 6 -1.34 -19.52 -2.68
N ASN A 7 -2.36 -20.17 -3.24
CA ASN A 7 -2.20 -21.11 -4.34
C ASN A 7 -1.59 -20.42 -5.58
N LYS A 8 -2.17 -19.30 -6.02
CA LYS A 8 -1.67 -18.56 -7.20
C LYS A 8 -0.29 -17.94 -6.99
N PHE A 9 -0.01 -17.48 -5.77
CA PHE A 9 1.35 -17.07 -5.41
C PHE A 9 2.35 -18.22 -5.54
N ASN A 10 2.07 -19.37 -4.94
CA ASN A 10 2.97 -20.54 -4.97
C ASN A 10 3.15 -21.09 -6.40
N GLU A 11 2.09 -21.09 -7.22
CA GLU A 11 2.18 -21.44 -8.64
C GLU A 11 3.13 -20.49 -9.39
N ALA A 12 3.03 -19.18 -9.16
CA ALA A 12 3.92 -18.20 -9.78
C ALA A 12 5.37 -18.35 -9.33
N VAL A 13 5.61 -18.59 -8.04
CA VAL A 13 6.96 -18.92 -7.52
C VAL A 13 7.50 -20.17 -8.23
N ALA A 14 6.69 -21.21 -8.37
CA ALA A 14 7.11 -22.44 -9.03
C ALA A 14 7.45 -22.23 -10.51
N GLU A 15 6.74 -21.33 -11.23
CA GLU A 15 7.15 -20.98 -12.61
C GLU A 15 8.51 -20.26 -12.63
N LEU A 16 8.77 -19.33 -11.70
CA LEU A 16 10.09 -18.68 -11.59
C LEU A 16 11.21 -19.69 -11.32
N VAL A 17 10.96 -20.69 -10.46
CA VAL A 17 11.94 -21.78 -10.20
C VAL A 17 12.24 -22.58 -11.46
N LYS A 18 11.22 -22.90 -12.27
CA LYS A 18 11.44 -23.61 -13.57
C LYS A 18 12.27 -22.78 -14.55
N LEU A 19 12.18 -21.45 -14.47
CA LEU A 19 13.00 -20.53 -15.26
C LEU A 19 14.42 -20.35 -14.71
N GLY A 20 14.74 -20.99 -13.58
CA GLY A 20 16.08 -21.01 -12.98
C GLY A 20 16.26 -20.12 -11.76
N ALA A 21 15.19 -19.55 -11.19
CA ALA A 21 15.28 -18.80 -9.93
C ALA A 21 15.51 -19.73 -8.73
N GLU A 22 16.34 -19.27 -7.78
CA GLU A 22 16.55 -19.92 -6.49
C GLU A 22 15.62 -19.30 -5.43
N ILE A 23 15.00 -20.14 -4.59
CA ILE A 23 14.22 -19.68 -3.45
C ILE A 23 15.15 -19.55 -2.24
N VAL A 24 15.26 -18.34 -1.72
CA VAL A 24 16.01 -18.05 -0.49
C VAL A 24 15.03 -17.60 0.57
N GLU A 25 15.03 -18.29 1.72
CA GLU A 25 14.25 -17.87 2.88
C GLU A 25 15.00 -16.76 3.64
N VAL A 26 14.28 -15.67 3.93
CA VAL A 26 14.79 -14.51 4.68
C VAL A 26 13.93 -14.26 5.91
N SER A 27 14.48 -13.53 6.88
CA SER A 27 13.76 -13.14 8.10
C SER A 27 13.69 -11.62 8.17
N CYS A 28 12.47 -11.10 8.35
CA CYS A 28 12.18 -9.67 8.51
C CYS A 28 11.34 -9.47 9.78
N PRO A 29 11.93 -9.60 10.98
CA PRO A 29 11.20 -9.64 12.24
C PRO A 29 10.41 -8.36 12.52
N ASN A 30 10.87 -7.20 12.05
CA ASN A 30 10.25 -5.91 12.36
C ASN A 30 9.04 -5.59 11.48
N PHE A 31 8.71 -6.42 10.49
CA PHE A 31 7.55 -6.18 9.62
C PHE A 31 6.22 -6.22 10.37
N GLU A 32 6.15 -6.92 11.51
CA GLU A 32 4.95 -6.92 12.37
C GLU A 32 4.58 -5.51 12.88
N TYR A 33 5.57 -4.63 13.02
CA TYR A 33 5.37 -3.25 13.50
C TYR A 33 5.07 -2.26 12.36
N ALA A 34 5.21 -2.66 11.10
CA ALA A 34 5.13 -1.76 9.95
C ALA A 34 3.77 -1.06 9.86
N LEU A 35 2.68 -1.80 10.08
CA LEU A 35 1.34 -1.26 10.05
C LEU A 35 1.15 -0.17 11.11
N ALA A 36 1.52 -0.46 12.36
CA ALA A 36 1.37 0.48 13.48
C ALA A 36 2.22 1.75 13.26
N ALA A 37 3.47 1.60 12.84
CA ALA A 37 4.35 2.73 12.56
C ALA A 37 3.83 3.58 11.39
N TYR A 38 3.34 2.97 10.32
CA TYR A 38 2.78 3.67 9.16
C TYR A 38 1.58 4.54 9.55
N TYR A 39 0.66 4.02 10.38
CA TYR A 39 -0.50 4.77 10.85
C TYR A 39 -0.18 5.86 11.88
N LEU A 40 1.08 6.01 12.30
CA LEU A 40 1.57 7.20 12.99
C LEU A 40 2.23 8.18 12.03
N ILE A 41 3.09 7.68 11.13
CA ILE A 41 3.85 8.53 10.20
C ILE A 41 2.93 9.17 9.16
N ALA A 42 2.17 8.36 8.41
CA ALA A 42 1.40 8.86 7.28
C ALA A 42 0.33 9.87 7.72
N PRO A 43 -0.48 9.65 8.78
CA PRO A 43 -1.41 10.67 9.26
C PRO A 43 -0.73 11.94 9.77
N SER A 44 0.42 11.83 10.45
CA SER A 44 1.21 12.99 10.90
C SER A 44 1.61 13.87 9.72
N GLU A 45 2.20 13.26 8.68
CA GLU A 45 2.61 13.96 7.47
C GLU A 45 1.42 14.48 6.67
N CYS A 46 0.32 13.71 6.59
CA CYS A 46 -0.93 14.19 6.00
C CYS A 46 -1.44 15.44 6.71
N SER A 47 -1.45 15.48 8.04
CA SER A 47 -1.99 16.62 8.78
C SER A 47 -1.27 17.93 8.45
N SER A 48 0.06 17.87 8.36
CA SER A 48 0.92 18.99 7.94
C SER A 48 0.74 19.32 6.45
N ASN A 49 0.80 18.32 5.56
CA ASN A 49 0.69 18.54 4.12
C ASN A 49 -0.66 19.13 3.70
N LEU A 50 -1.74 18.72 4.36
CA LEU A 50 -3.10 19.20 4.09
C LEU A 50 -3.42 20.52 4.81
N ALA A 51 -2.52 21.06 5.64
CA ALA A 51 -2.71 22.37 6.27
C ALA A 51 -2.82 23.50 5.23
N ARG A 52 -2.21 23.33 4.05
CA ARG A 52 -2.26 24.29 2.94
C ARG A 52 -3.66 24.53 2.35
N PHE A 53 -4.60 23.62 2.59
CA PHE A 53 -5.99 23.76 2.13
C PHE A 53 -6.78 24.55 3.17
N ASP A 54 -6.65 25.86 3.07
CA ASP A 54 -7.10 26.86 4.06
C ASP A 54 -8.06 27.90 3.47
N SER A 55 -8.49 27.78 2.20
CA SER A 55 -9.35 28.75 1.50
C SER A 55 -8.75 30.15 1.28
N MET A 56 -7.49 30.39 1.66
CA MET A 56 -6.89 31.72 1.59
C MET A 56 -6.37 32.04 0.20
N ARG A 57 -5.79 31.05 -0.48
CA ARG A 57 -5.16 31.23 -1.80
C ARG A 57 -5.93 30.58 -2.94
N PHE A 58 -6.61 29.46 -2.70
CA PHE A 58 -7.26 28.69 -3.74
C PHE A 58 -8.30 27.71 -3.18
N GLY A 59 -9.11 27.16 -4.08
CA GLY A 59 -10.03 26.07 -3.82
C GLY A 59 -11.37 26.52 -3.25
N LEU A 60 -12.02 25.61 -2.53
CA LEU A 60 -13.28 25.86 -1.85
C LEU A 60 -13.11 26.98 -0.81
N ARG A 61 -14.11 27.86 -0.69
CA ARG A 61 -14.21 28.86 0.37
C ARG A 61 -15.65 28.92 0.85
N VAL A 62 -15.87 28.63 2.13
CA VAL A 62 -17.21 28.52 2.73
C VAL A 62 -17.35 29.53 3.85
N GLY A 63 -18.49 30.22 3.88
CA GLY A 63 -18.86 31.09 4.99
C GLY A 63 -18.18 32.46 4.99
N ASP A 64 -17.39 32.80 3.96
CA ASP A 64 -16.81 34.13 3.79
C ASP A 64 -17.87 35.14 3.32
N ASP A 65 -18.51 35.79 4.28
CA ASP A 65 -19.52 36.83 4.10
C ASP A 65 -18.97 38.24 4.40
N GLY A 66 -17.64 38.36 4.57
CA GLY A 66 -16.98 39.60 4.97
C GLY A 66 -17.11 39.97 6.45
N ALA A 67 -17.86 39.20 7.25
CA ALA A 67 -18.01 39.42 8.69
C ALA A 67 -17.17 38.43 9.52
N LYS A 68 -17.00 37.20 9.03
CA LYS A 68 -16.20 36.17 9.71
C LYS A 68 -14.70 36.41 9.60
N GLY A 69 -13.98 36.10 10.68
CA GLY A 69 -12.51 36.12 10.69
C GLY A 69 -11.91 34.99 9.83
N ALA A 70 -10.64 35.14 9.44
CA ALA A 70 -9.94 34.16 8.60
C ALA A 70 -9.94 32.74 9.21
N GLU A 71 -9.78 32.61 10.52
CA GLU A 71 -9.82 31.32 11.22
C GLU A 71 -11.17 30.62 11.11
N GLU A 72 -12.26 31.37 11.23
CA GLU A 72 -13.61 30.80 11.13
C GLU A 72 -13.90 30.32 9.70
N VAL A 73 -13.52 31.10 8.70
CA VAL A 73 -13.62 30.71 7.28
C VAL A 73 -12.76 29.48 6.98
N MET A 74 -11.54 29.39 7.54
CA MET A 74 -10.67 28.22 7.44
C MET A 74 -11.36 26.96 8.01
N ASN A 75 -11.90 27.06 9.23
CA ASN A 75 -12.54 25.94 9.91
C ASN A 75 -13.79 25.45 9.17
N LEU A 76 -14.68 26.38 8.77
CA LEU A 76 -15.90 26.05 8.01
C LEU A 76 -15.56 25.40 6.67
N THR A 77 -14.57 25.95 5.95
CA THR A 77 -14.17 25.40 4.66
C THR A 77 -13.59 23.99 4.83
N ARG A 78 -12.68 23.77 5.77
CA ARG A 78 -12.07 22.45 6.00
C ARG A 78 -13.10 21.43 6.48
N GLN A 79 -14.08 21.87 7.27
CA GLN A 79 -15.20 21.03 7.68
C GLN A 79 -16.08 20.63 6.48
N ALA A 80 -16.38 21.53 5.56
CA ALA A 80 -17.18 21.20 4.38
C ALA A 80 -16.40 20.39 3.33
N GLY A 81 -15.13 20.72 3.12
CA GLY A 81 -14.32 20.17 2.02
C GLY A 81 -13.73 18.79 2.29
N PHE A 82 -13.37 18.47 3.54
CA PHE A 82 -12.77 17.16 3.85
C PHE A 82 -13.80 16.10 4.18
N GLY A 83 -13.65 14.93 3.56
CA GLY A 83 -14.38 13.72 3.92
C GLY A 83 -14.01 13.19 5.32
N ARG A 84 -14.79 12.22 5.81
CA ARG A 84 -14.64 11.64 7.16
C ARG A 84 -13.24 11.05 7.41
N GLU A 85 -12.71 10.29 6.44
CA GLU A 85 -11.41 9.63 6.57
C GLU A 85 -10.26 10.64 6.64
N VAL A 86 -10.30 11.67 5.78
CA VAL A 86 -9.28 12.73 5.78
C VAL A 86 -9.28 13.48 7.11
N LYS A 87 -10.46 13.84 7.63
CA LYS A 87 -10.58 14.48 8.96
C LYS A 87 -10.00 13.62 10.07
N ARG A 88 -10.30 12.31 10.07
CA ARG A 88 -9.76 11.36 11.06
C ARG A 88 -8.22 11.35 11.03
N ARG A 89 -7.61 11.30 9.85
CA ARG A 89 -6.16 11.32 9.68
C ARG A 89 -5.53 12.64 10.11
N ILE A 90 -6.17 13.78 9.79
CA ILE A 90 -5.71 15.09 10.24
C ILE A 90 -5.68 15.13 11.77
N ILE A 91 -6.77 14.74 12.44
CA ILE A 91 -6.87 14.76 13.91
C ILE A 91 -5.79 13.87 14.53
N LEU A 92 -5.67 12.61 14.05
CA LEU A 92 -4.66 11.67 14.55
C LEU A 92 -3.23 12.21 14.34
N GLY A 93 -2.95 12.76 13.16
CA GLY A 93 -1.65 13.33 12.84
C GLY A 93 -1.30 14.56 13.69
N THR A 94 -2.27 15.47 13.91
CA THR A 94 -2.04 16.62 14.79
C THR A 94 -1.78 16.19 16.24
N TYR A 95 -2.43 15.12 16.70
CA TYR A 95 -2.18 14.56 18.02
C TYR A 95 -0.78 13.93 18.12
N ALA A 96 -0.40 13.10 17.14
CA ALA A 96 0.90 12.43 17.12
C ALA A 96 2.09 13.41 17.02
N LEU A 97 1.89 14.60 16.44
CA LEU A 97 2.90 15.67 16.36
C LEU A 97 2.85 16.67 17.53
N SER A 98 1.87 16.56 18.43
CA SER A 98 1.71 17.53 19.51
C SER A 98 2.86 17.47 20.53
N SER A 99 3.17 18.63 21.12
CA SER A 99 4.22 18.75 22.13
C SER A 99 3.96 17.82 23.31
N GLY A 100 4.96 17.02 23.70
CA GLY A 100 4.84 16.00 24.74
C GLY A 100 4.51 14.60 24.23
N TYR A 101 4.01 14.48 23.00
CA TYR A 101 3.64 13.20 22.38
C TYR A 101 4.51 12.84 21.16
N TYR A 102 5.20 13.82 20.58
CA TYR A 102 6.07 13.65 19.42
C TYR A 102 7.07 12.48 19.56
N ASP A 103 7.91 12.50 20.61
CA ASP A 103 8.95 11.49 20.79
C ASP A 103 8.39 10.08 21.04
N ALA A 104 7.24 10.02 21.72
CA ALA A 104 6.56 8.78 22.06
C ALA A 104 5.90 8.12 20.84
N TYR A 105 5.32 8.93 19.94
CA TYR A 105 4.62 8.44 18.76
C TYR A 105 5.43 8.61 17.47
N TYR A 106 5.47 9.82 16.90
CA TYR A 106 6.11 10.04 15.59
C TYR A 106 7.61 9.70 15.61
N GLY A 107 8.33 10.11 16.65
CA GLY A 107 9.75 9.78 16.85
C GLY A 107 9.98 8.26 16.97
N SER A 108 9.16 7.55 17.73
CA SER A 108 9.22 6.09 17.83
C SER A 108 8.91 5.39 16.51
N ALA A 109 7.89 5.86 15.79
CA ALA A 109 7.52 5.29 14.49
C ALA A 109 8.64 5.45 13.45
N GLN A 110 9.34 6.59 13.45
CA GLN A 110 10.51 6.82 12.60
C GLN A 110 11.68 5.90 12.94
N ARG A 111 11.88 5.56 14.23
CA ARG A 111 12.85 4.53 14.64
C ARG A 111 12.47 3.14 14.11
N VAL A 112 11.20 2.76 14.24
CA VAL A 112 10.68 1.48 13.68
C VAL A 112 10.85 1.44 12.16
N ARG A 113 10.59 2.54 11.45
CA ARG A 113 10.85 2.66 10.01
C ARG A 113 12.30 2.33 9.66
N THR A 114 13.25 2.74 10.50
CA THR A 114 14.67 2.42 10.32
C THR A 114 14.95 0.93 10.49
N LEU A 115 14.33 0.28 11.49
CA LEU A 115 14.45 -1.17 11.69
C LEU A 115 13.90 -1.96 10.50
N ILE A 116 12.73 -1.56 9.96
CA ILE A 116 12.15 -2.19 8.77
C ILE A 116 13.10 -2.05 7.57
N LYS A 117 13.71 -0.87 7.39
CA LYS A 117 14.71 -0.67 6.34
C LYS A 117 15.91 -1.61 6.51
N GLN A 118 16.41 -1.78 7.74
CA GLN A 118 17.52 -2.69 8.02
C GLN A 118 17.18 -4.14 7.71
N ASP A 119 15.95 -4.59 8.00
CA ASP A 119 15.49 -5.93 7.65
C ASP A 119 15.50 -6.16 6.13
N PHE A 120 15.02 -5.19 5.35
CA PHE A 120 15.09 -5.26 3.88
C PHE A 120 16.54 -5.27 3.38
N ASP A 121 17.39 -4.38 3.90
CA ASP A 121 18.79 -4.29 3.49
C ASP A 121 19.50 -5.64 3.76
N ALA A 122 19.29 -6.24 4.94
CA ALA A 122 19.84 -7.56 5.31
C ALA A 122 19.26 -8.72 4.47
N ALA A 123 18.00 -8.64 4.07
CA ALA A 123 17.40 -9.61 3.16
C ALA A 123 18.03 -9.53 1.76
N PHE A 124 18.22 -8.32 1.23
CA PHE A 124 18.82 -8.09 -0.09
C PHE A 124 20.31 -8.42 -0.17
N GLU A 125 21.01 -8.61 0.95
CA GLU A 125 22.34 -9.22 0.97
C GLU A 125 22.32 -10.70 0.54
N LYS A 126 21.17 -11.37 0.66
CA LYS A 126 21.01 -12.81 0.40
C LYS A 126 20.23 -13.11 -0.88
N CYS A 127 19.45 -12.16 -1.40
CA CYS A 127 18.61 -12.35 -2.57
C CYS A 127 18.54 -11.09 -3.44
N ASP A 128 18.27 -11.25 -4.73
CA ASP A 128 18.19 -10.11 -5.65
C ASP A 128 16.87 -9.33 -5.57
N VAL A 129 15.78 -10.03 -5.26
CA VAL A 129 14.42 -9.50 -5.08
C VAL A 129 13.71 -10.29 -3.98
N LEU A 130 12.72 -9.67 -3.34
CA LEU A 130 11.77 -10.35 -2.47
C LEU A 130 10.42 -10.45 -3.15
N VAL A 131 9.65 -11.48 -2.82
CA VAL A 131 8.31 -11.69 -3.39
C VAL A 131 7.29 -12.00 -2.31
N SER A 132 6.05 -11.55 -2.52
CA SER A 132 4.91 -11.86 -1.66
C SER A 132 3.62 -11.81 -2.47
N PRO A 133 2.49 -12.32 -1.97
CA PRO A 133 1.20 -11.86 -2.47
C PRO A 133 1.08 -10.35 -2.25
N THR A 134 0.50 -9.62 -3.21
CA THR A 134 0.30 -8.16 -3.10
C THR A 134 -0.77 -7.82 -2.07
N ALA A 135 -1.83 -8.63 -2.00
CA ALA A 135 -2.95 -8.44 -1.10
C ALA A 135 -3.26 -9.74 -0.34
N PRO A 136 -3.79 -9.67 0.89
CA PRO A 136 -4.11 -10.85 1.68
C PRO A 136 -5.31 -11.63 1.15
N THR A 137 -6.22 -10.96 0.45
CA THR A 137 -7.45 -11.49 -0.15
C THR A 137 -7.63 -10.93 -1.54
N THR A 138 -8.51 -11.55 -2.33
CA THR A 138 -9.06 -10.97 -3.55
C THR A 138 -9.95 -9.76 -3.24
N ALA A 139 -10.48 -9.13 -4.29
CA ALA A 139 -11.33 -7.95 -4.15
C ALA A 139 -12.61 -8.25 -3.35
N PHE A 140 -12.82 -7.51 -2.27
CA PHE A 140 -14.04 -7.55 -1.47
C PHE A 140 -15.15 -6.69 -2.08
N LYS A 141 -16.40 -6.94 -1.70
CA LYS A 141 -17.56 -6.22 -2.23
C LYS A 141 -17.64 -4.79 -1.71
N ILE A 142 -18.32 -3.93 -2.47
CA ILE A 142 -18.59 -2.55 -2.05
C ILE A 142 -19.35 -2.54 -0.72
N GLY A 143 -18.85 -1.79 0.26
CA GLY A 143 -19.44 -1.66 1.59
C GLY A 143 -19.04 -2.75 2.59
N GLU A 144 -18.33 -3.79 2.17
CA GLU A 144 -17.99 -4.93 3.05
C GLU A 144 -17.06 -4.53 4.21
N LYS A 145 -16.12 -3.60 3.96
CA LYS A 145 -15.15 -3.11 4.97
C LYS A 145 -15.40 -1.67 5.42
N SER A 146 -16.53 -1.05 5.07
CA SER A 146 -16.74 0.38 5.34
C SER A 146 -16.94 0.72 6.81
N ASN A 147 -17.35 -0.26 7.63
CA ASN A 147 -17.65 -0.06 9.05
C ASN A 147 -16.47 -0.41 9.97
N ASP A 148 -15.43 -1.07 9.46
CA ASP A 148 -14.23 -1.41 10.21
C ASP A 148 -12.97 -0.86 9.49
N PRO A 149 -12.50 0.33 9.89
CA PRO A 149 -11.28 0.92 9.36
C PRO A 149 -10.04 0.03 9.54
N LEU A 150 -9.97 -0.74 10.62
CA LEU A 150 -8.81 -1.61 10.88
C LEU A 150 -8.78 -2.78 9.90
N ALA A 151 -9.93 -3.36 9.57
CA ALA A 151 -10.04 -4.39 8.53
C ALA A 151 -9.64 -3.87 7.15
N MET A 152 -9.85 -2.57 6.86
CA MET A 152 -9.30 -1.95 5.65
C MET A 152 -7.77 -1.87 5.70
N TYR A 153 -7.20 -1.49 6.84
CA TYR A 153 -5.75 -1.28 6.98
C TYR A 153 -4.94 -2.57 6.87
N LEU A 154 -5.50 -3.70 7.32
CA LEU A 154 -4.86 -5.01 7.19
C LEU A 154 -4.65 -5.46 5.73
N ASN A 155 -5.35 -4.86 4.75
CA ASN A 155 -5.12 -5.18 3.34
C ASN A 155 -3.76 -4.71 2.85
N ASP A 156 -3.19 -3.70 3.50
CA ASP A 156 -1.93 -3.09 3.10
C ASP A 156 -0.72 -3.70 3.84
N ILE A 157 -0.91 -4.81 4.56
CA ILE A 157 0.14 -5.43 5.38
C ILE A 157 1.37 -5.83 4.57
N ALA A 158 1.17 -6.25 3.32
CA ALA A 158 2.25 -6.67 2.42
C ALA A 158 2.87 -5.49 1.65
N THR A 159 2.18 -4.34 1.53
CA THR A 159 2.60 -3.21 0.70
C THR A 159 3.24 -2.09 1.52
N ILE A 160 2.76 -1.85 2.75
CA ILE A 160 3.28 -0.80 3.64
C ILE A 160 4.79 -0.92 3.91
N PRO A 161 5.36 -2.12 4.21
CA PRO A 161 6.80 -2.23 4.46
C PRO A 161 7.65 -1.68 3.32
N VAL A 162 7.22 -1.85 2.06
CA VAL A 162 7.89 -1.35 0.85
C VAL A 162 7.98 0.19 0.88
N ASN A 163 6.86 0.87 1.17
CA ASN A 163 6.82 2.32 1.27
C ASN A 163 7.69 2.85 2.42
N MET A 164 7.66 2.14 3.56
CA MET A 164 8.42 2.49 4.75
C MET A 164 9.92 2.42 4.50
N ALA A 165 10.39 1.38 3.80
CA ALA A 165 11.79 1.21 3.46
C ALA A 165 12.25 2.08 2.27
N GLY A 166 11.32 2.61 1.47
CA GLY A 166 11.63 3.45 0.31
C GLY A 166 12.29 2.67 -0.83
N ILE A 167 11.81 1.44 -1.06
CA ILE A 167 12.35 0.50 -2.05
C ILE A 167 11.37 0.32 -3.22
N GLY A 168 11.81 -0.37 -4.28
CA GLY A 168 10.97 -0.64 -5.45
C GLY A 168 9.93 -1.72 -5.16
N GLY A 169 8.71 -1.54 -5.68
CA GLY A 169 7.62 -2.51 -5.58
C GLY A 169 6.76 -2.55 -6.85
N MET A 170 6.51 -3.75 -7.36
CA MET A 170 5.67 -4.02 -8.53
C MET A 170 4.64 -5.09 -8.17
N SER A 171 3.42 -4.97 -8.66
CA SER A 171 2.41 -6.03 -8.58
C SER A 171 2.07 -6.53 -9.99
N LEU A 172 2.24 -7.83 -10.22
CA LEU A 172 1.87 -8.49 -11.47
C LEU A 172 0.68 -9.43 -11.27
N PRO A 173 -0.26 -9.52 -12.22
CA PRO A 173 -1.33 -10.51 -12.13
C PRO A 173 -0.78 -11.92 -12.27
N CYS A 174 -1.04 -12.79 -11.30
CA CYS A 174 -0.54 -14.18 -11.29
C CYS A 174 -1.62 -15.26 -11.42
N GLY A 175 -2.87 -14.86 -11.65
CA GLY A 175 -3.98 -15.78 -11.92
C GLY A 175 -5.30 -15.31 -11.33
N LEU A 176 -6.29 -16.21 -11.35
CA LEU A 176 -7.59 -16.04 -10.70
C LEU A 176 -7.69 -17.00 -9.53
N ALA A 177 -8.14 -16.53 -8.36
CA ALA A 177 -8.37 -17.39 -7.21
C ALA A 177 -9.54 -18.35 -7.49
N GLU A 178 -9.40 -19.62 -7.11
CA GLU A 178 -10.38 -20.65 -7.49
C GLU A 178 -11.77 -20.42 -6.89
N GLU A 179 -11.83 -19.88 -5.67
CA GLU A 179 -13.08 -19.71 -4.92
C GLU A 179 -14.01 -18.61 -5.44
N ASP A 180 -13.48 -17.56 -6.07
CA ASP A 180 -14.24 -16.37 -6.49
C ASP A 180 -13.95 -15.92 -7.92
N ASN A 181 -12.97 -16.55 -8.58
CA ASN A 181 -12.51 -16.23 -9.93
C ASN A 181 -12.05 -14.77 -10.09
N LEU A 182 -11.50 -14.18 -9.02
CA LEU A 182 -10.98 -12.81 -9.02
C LEU A 182 -9.44 -12.77 -9.14
N PRO A 183 -8.87 -11.71 -9.73
CA PRO A 183 -7.43 -11.60 -9.93
C PRO A 183 -6.61 -11.60 -8.63
N VAL A 184 -5.48 -12.30 -8.66
CA VAL A 184 -4.46 -12.31 -7.60
C VAL A 184 -3.21 -11.56 -8.07
N GLY A 185 -2.65 -10.74 -7.19
CA GLY A 185 -1.40 -10.01 -7.42
C GLY A 185 -0.18 -10.71 -6.81
N PHE A 186 0.89 -10.77 -7.58
CA PHE A 186 2.24 -11.18 -7.18
C PHE A 186 3.12 -9.94 -7.05
N GLN A 187 3.52 -9.63 -5.82
CA GLN A 187 4.37 -8.49 -5.53
C GLN A 187 5.85 -8.88 -5.67
N ILE A 188 6.61 -8.08 -6.40
CA ILE A 188 8.07 -8.15 -6.53
C ILE A 188 8.64 -6.89 -5.91
N MET A 189 9.56 -7.06 -4.97
CA MET A 189 10.23 -5.99 -4.25
C MET A 189 11.71 -5.99 -4.60
N SER A 190 12.26 -4.84 -4.96
CA SER A 190 13.68 -4.69 -5.32
C SER A 190 14.35 -3.66 -4.43
N PRO A 191 15.69 -3.73 -4.24
CA PRO A 191 16.42 -2.68 -3.54
C PRO A 191 16.18 -1.30 -4.18
N ALA A 192 16.38 -0.25 -3.40
CA ALA A 192 16.29 1.12 -3.92
C ALA A 192 17.21 1.32 -5.14
N MET A 193 16.67 1.93 -6.20
CA MET A 193 17.38 2.20 -7.46
C MET A 193 17.85 0.93 -8.19
N LYS A 194 17.19 -0.21 -7.96
CA LYS A 194 17.42 -1.49 -8.64
C LYS A 194 16.16 -2.01 -9.34
N ASP A 195 15.36 -1.09 -9.85
CA ASP A 195 14.12 -1.35 -10.58
C ASP A 195 14.33 -2.28 -11.78
N ASP A 196 15.51 -2.26 -12.39
CA ASP A 196 15.92 -3.17 -13.45
C ASP A 196 15.72 -4.64 -13.07
N ARG A 197 16.10 -5.04 -11.85
CA ARG A 197 15.90 -6.40 -11.33
C ARG A 197 14.43 -6.76 -11.25
N MET A 198 13.62 -5.83 -10.76
CA MET A 198 12.18 -5.99 -10.63
C MET A 198 11.52 -6.19 -12.00
N TYR A 199 11.91 -5.39 -13.00
CA TYR A 199 11.40 -5.53 -14.38
C TYR A 199 11.86 -6.82 -15.04
N LEU A 200 13.10 -7.26 -14.82
CA LEU A 200 13.61 -8.52 -15.39
C LEU A 200 12.84 -9.74 -14.85
N VAL A 201 12.68 -9.84 -13.53
CA VAL A 201 11.92 -10.92 -12.90
C VAL A 201 10.44 -10.84 -13.31
N GLY A 202 9.90 -9.62 -13.33
CA GLY A 202 8.52 -9.39 -13.70
C GLY A 202 8.20 -9.78 -15.14
N GLY A 203 9.04 -9.37 -16.09
CA GLY A 203 8.90 -9.73 -17.50
C GLY A 203 9.07 -11.23 -17.76
N ALA A 204 9.99 -11.89 -17.04
CA ALA A 204 10.15 -13.34 -17.12
C ALA A 204 8.89 -14.09 -16.64
N LEU A 205 8.33 -13.69 -15.50
CA LEU A 205 7.10 -14.28 -14.97
C LEU A 205 5.91 -14.00 -15.90
N GLU A 206 5.73 -12.75 -16.34
CA GLU A 206 4.65 -12.37 -17.26
C GLU A 206 4.70 -13.19 -18.56
N ALA A 207 5.88 -13.33 -19.17
CA ALA A 207 6.05 -14.12 -20.39
C ALA A 207 5.71 -15.60 -20.18
N ALA A 208 6.12 -16.20 -19.06
CA ALA A 208 5.81 -17.59 -18.75
C ALA A 208 4.30 -17.80 -18.49
N LEU A 209 3.66 -16.89 -17.77
CA LEU A 209 2.22 -16.94 -17.52
C LEU A 209 1.43 -16.74 -18.82
N LEU A 210 1.85 -15.80 -19.68
CA LEU A 210 1.25 -15.60 -20.99
C LEU A 210 1.34 -16.84 -21.87
N ALA A 211 2.50 -17.50 -21.90
CA ALA A 211 2.68 -18.75 -22.63
C ALA A 211 1.80 -19.88 -22.07
N LYS A 212 1.65 -19.95 -20.74
CA LYS A 212 0.81 -20.95 -20.06
C LYS A 212 -0.68 -20.73 -20.30
N TRP A 213 -1.15 -19.49 -20.32
CA TRP A 213 -2.57 -19.15 -20.48
C TRP A 213 -2.98 -18.95 -21.95
N GLY A 214 -2.01 -18.77 -22.85
CA GLY A 214 -2.23 -18.51 -24.28
C GLY A 214 -2.75 -17.11 -24.60
N LYS A 215 -3.02 -16.29 -23.59
CA LYS A 215 -3.50 -14.90 -23.69
C LYS A 215 -3.32 -14.15 -22.36
N PRO A 216 -3.31 -12.80 -22.35
CA PRO A 216 -3.21 -12.01 -21.13
C PRO A 216 -4.37 -12.30 -20.15
N LEU A 217 -4.13 -12.14 -18.84
CA LEU A 217 -5.17 -12.35 -17.82
C LEU A 217 -6.40 -11.45 -18.05
N LEU A 218 -6.18 -10.23 -18.56
CA LEU A 218 -7.25 -9.27 -18.86
C LEU A 218 -8.27 -9.81 -19.87
N ASP A 219 -7.89 -10.74 -20.74
CA ASP A 219 -8.79 -11.35 -21.73
C ASP A 219 -9.75 -12.37 -21.12
N PHE A 220 -9.62 -12.67 -19.81
CA PHE A 220 -10.58 -13.43 -19.03
C PHE A 220 -11.60 -12.54 -18.32
N ALA A 221 -11.42 -11.22 -18.35
CA ALA A 221 -12.35 -10.30 -17.72
C ALA A 221 -13.75 -10.40 -18.39
N PRO A 222 -14.84 -10.38 -17.59
CA PRO A 222 -16.18 -10.40 -18.15
C PRO A 222 -16.42 -9.13 -18.97
N LYS A 223 -17.07 -9.27 -20.13
CA LYS A 223 -17.55 -8.12 -20.90
C LYS A 223 -18.66 -7.43 -20.10
N LEU A 224 -18.43 -6.17 -19.72
CA LEU A 224 -19.44 -5.37 -19.03
C LEU A 224 -20.42 -4.80 -20.06
N ALA A 225 -21.71 -4.77 -19.71
CA ALA A 225 -22.70 -4.11 -20.55
C ALA A 225 -22.33 -2.62 -20.73
N GLY A 226 -22.09 -2.20 -21.98
CA GLY A 226 -21.68 -0.84 -22.32
C GLY A 226 -20.19 -0.65 -22.65
N SER A 227 -19.35 -1.69 -22.55
CA SER A 227 -18.02 -1.66 -23.17
C SER A 227 -18.16 -1.76 -24.68
N LYS A 228 -17.75 -0.72 -25.42
CA LYS A 228 -17.59 -0.80 -26.88
C LYS A 228 -16.51 -1.81 -27.26
#